data_AF-A0A3D0DDK6-F1
#
_entry.id   AF-A0A3D0DDK6-F1
#
_cell.length_a   1.000
_cell.length_b   1.000
_cell.length_c   1.000
_cell.angle_alpha   90.00
_cell.angle_beta   90.00
_cell.angle_gamma   90.00
#
_symmetry.space_group_name_H-M   'P 1'
#
loop_
_entity.id
_entity.type
_entity.pdbx_description
1 polymer ?
#
loop_
_entity_poly.entity_id
_entity_poly.type
_entity_poly.pdbx_seq_one_letter_code
_entity_poly.pdbx_strand_id
1 'polypeptide(L)'
;YLILRERIGIYGVIAVILGLLGSFLVARGDLKIDPAHLKGDILSLLGAVFAGTYLFLGRYLRPRIDLIPYIVTVYGVSSLVLLILGLATRSIAVPTGGSDYLIFFLLALGPTILGHNLYNYALRHLPAFPVGISILGEPVLATIWGILIFGEKPLFTTLLGGIIIILAIVLVMTRMKKAIEVVA
;
A
#
# COMPACT_ATOMS: atom_id res chain seq x y z
N TYR A 1 -3.04 11.67 13.59
CA TYR A 1 -3.19 12.40 14.86
C TYR A 1 -3.49 13.90 14.66
N LEU A 2 -2.64 14.66 13.97
CA LEU A 2 -2.73 16.14 13.98
C LEU A 2 -3.99 16.76 13.31
N ILE A 3 -4.60 16.08 12.32
CA ILE A 3 -5.70 16.69 11.53
C ILE A 3 -6.99 15.84 11.54
N LEU A 4 -6.91 14.51 11.48
CA LEU A 4 -8.08 13.61 11.54
C LEU A 4 -8.62 13.38 12.97
N ARG A 5 -7.94 13.86 14.02
CA ARG A 5 -8.23 13.59 15.44
C ARG A 5 -8.40 12.09 15.81
N GLU A 6 -7.96 11.18 14.96
CA GLU A 6 -7.87 9.75 15.28
C GLU A 6 -6.84 9.57 16.41
N ARG A 7 -7.30 9.25 17.62
CA ARG A 7 -6.45 8.98 18.77
C ARG A 7 -5.83 7.60 18.61
N ILE A 8 -4.52 7.55 18.38
CA ILE A 8 -3.76 6.31 18.37
C ILE A 8 -3.52 5.91 19.82
N GLY A 9 -4.23 4.90 20.32
CA GLY A 9 -3.96 4.33 21.63
C GLY A 9 -2.65 3.55 21.66
N ILE A 10 -2.23 3.10 22.84
CA ILE A 10 -0.99 2.33 23.03
C ILE A 10 -0.90 1.11 22.09
N TYR A 11 -2.02 0.42 21.85
CA TYR A 11 -2.06 -0.71 20.91
C TYR A 11 -1.81 -0.31 19.46
N GLY A 12 -2.18 0.90 19.06
CA GLY A 12 -1.85 1.42 17.74
C GLY A 12 -0.35 1.69 17.59
N VAL A 13 0.29 2.24 18.64
CA VAL A 13 1.75 2.43 18.65
C VAL A 13 2.48 1.09 18.56
N ILE A 14 2.05 0.10 19.36
CA ILE A 14 2.61 -1.26 19.31
C ILE A 14 2.48 -1.85 17.90
N ALA A 15 1.31 -1.70 17.26
CA ALA A 15 1.10 -2.20 15.91
C ALA A 15 1.99 -1.51 14.87
N VAL A 16 2.23 -0.20 14.99
CA VAL A 16 3.18 0.52 14.11
C VAL A 16 4.59 -0.03 14.29
N ILE A 17 5.03 -0.23 15.54
CA ILE A 17 6.36 -0.78 15.82
C ILE A 17 6.48 -2.20 15.23
N LEU A 18 5.49 -3.07 15.47
CA LEU A 18 5.48 -4.42 14.90
C LEU A 18 5.47 -4.38 13.37
N GLY A 19 4.64 -3.53 12.76
CA GLY A 19 4.58 -3.36 11.31
C GLY A 19 5.94 -2.95 10.73
N LEU A 20 6.60 -1.95 11.31
CA LEU A 20 7.92 -1.49 10.89
C LEU A 20 8.99 -2.58 11.04
N LEU A 21 9.00 -3.28 12.17
CA LEU A 21 9.93 -4.39 12.41
C LEU A 21 9.71 -5.54 11.42
N GLY A 22 8.46 -5.91 11.19
CA GLY A 22 8.09 -6.96 10.25
C GLY A 22 8.47 -6.61 8.81
N SER A 23 8.14 -5.39 8.36
CA SER A 23 8.54 -4.89 7.03
C SER A 23 10.05 -4.82 6.86
N PHE A 24 10.79 -4.39 7.90
CA PHE A 24 12.24 -4.39 7.88
C PHE A 24 12.82 -5.81 7.72
N LEU A 25 12.28 -6.79 8.45
CA LEU A 25 12.72 -8.18 8.36
C LEU A 25 12.43 -8.81 6.98
N VAL A 26 11.30 -8.45 6.38
CA VAL A 26 10.96 -8.85 5.00
C VAL A 26 11.95 -8.23 4.01
N ALA A 27 12.24 -6.94 4.12
CA ALA A 27 13.13 -6.22 3.20
C ALA A 27 14.64 -6.53 3.41
N ARG A 28 15.01 -7.12 4.56
CA ARG A 28 16.41 -7.38 4.93
C ARG A 28 17.15 -8.30 3.96
N GLY A 29 16.45 -9.25 3.35
CA GLY A 29 17.07 -10.17 2.37
C GLY A 29 17.71 -9.44 1.19
N ASP A 30 17.17 -8.29 0.81
CA ASP A 30 17.54 -7.52 -0.37
C ASP A 30 18.29 -6.21 -0.05
N LEU A 31 18.58 -5.95 1.23
CA LEU A 31 19.22 -4.72 1.70
C LEU A 31 20.70 -4.67 1.27
N LYS A 32 20.97 -3.97 0.16
CA LYS A 32 22.33 -3.60 -0.28
C LYS A 32 22.58 -2.13 0.06
N ILE A 33 23.48 -1.88 1.00
CA ILE A 33 23.91 -0.51 1.35
C ILE A 33 24.96 -0.11 0.32
N ASP A 34 24.54 0.65 -0.68
CA ASP A 34 25.42 1.17 -1.72
C ASP A 34 25.08 2.65 -1.97
N PRO A 35 26.06 3.58 -1.83
CA PRO A 35 25.87 5.00 -2.08
C PRO A 35 25.25 5.34 -3.43
N ALA A 36 25.39 4.46 -4.44
CA ALA A 36 24.77 4.62 -5.75
C ALA A 36 23.22 4.65 -5.71
N HIS A 37 22.60 4.12 -4.65
CA HIS A 37 21.14 4.04 -4.52
C HIS A 37 20.51 5.17 -3.70
N LEU A 38 21.30 6.14 -3.19
CA LEU A 38 20.80 7.22 -2.32
C LEU A 38 19.65 8.03 -2.96
N LYS A 39 19.70 8.22 -4.29
CA LYS A 39 18.60 8.86 -5.03
C LYS A 39 17.31 8.07 -4.93
N GLY A 40 17.38 6.74 -5.05
CA GLY A 40 16.24 5.83 -4.91
C GLY A 40 15.67 5.83 -3.51
N ASP A 41 16.51 5.89 -2.47
CA ASP A 41 16.08 5.97 -1.08
C ASP A 41 15.29 7.26 -0.81
N ILE A 42 15.80 8.41 -1.28
CA ILE A 42 15.11 9.70 -1.16
C ILE A 42 13.77 9.66 -1.90
N LEU A 43 13.73 9.12 -3.12
CA LEU A 43 12.50 8.97 -3.88
C LEU A 43 11.50 8.06 -3.18
N SER A 44 11.95 6.98 -2.53
CA SER A 44 11.10 6.04 -1.80
C SER A 44 10.48 6.70 -0.55
N LEU A 45 11.27 7.53 0.16
CA LEU A 45 10.75 8.32 1.28
C LEU A 45 9.72 9.35 0.83
N LEU A 46 9.98 10.07 -0.28
CA LEU A 46 8.99 10.96 -0.88
C LEU A 46 7.72 10.21 -1.30
N GLY A 47 7.88 9.03 -1.90
CA GLY A 47 6.79 8.13 -2.24
C GLY A 47 5.96 7.73 -1.01
N ALA A 48 6.60 7.42 0.12
CA ALA A 48 5.92 7.11 1.37
C ALA A 48 5.13 8.32 1.91
N VAL A 49 5.66 9.53 1.80
CA VAL A 49 4.95 10.77 2.17
C VAL A 49 3.73 10.99 1.28
N PHE A 50 3.87 10.83 -0.04
CA PHE A 50 2.75 10.94 -0.97
C PHE A 50 1.69 9.87 -0.74
N ALA A 51 2.10 8.61 -0.52
CA ALA A 51 1.20 7.52 -0.19
C ALA A 51 0.42 7.82 1.11
N GLY A 52 1.10 8.23 2.19
CA GLY A 52 0.45 8.64 3.43
C GLY A 52 -0.52 9.81 3.25
N THR A 53 -0.14 10.80 2.45
CA THR A 53 -0.99 11.95 2.11
C THR A 53 -2.21 11.51 1.30
N TYR A 54 -2.05 10.57 0.37
CA TYR A 54 -3.14 9.99 -0.39
C TYR A 54 -4.13 9.24 0.52
N LEU A 55 -3.66 8.47 1.51
CA LEU A 55 -4.54 7.80 2.48
C LEU A 55 -5.35 8.80 3.28
N PHE A 56 -4.68 9.87 3.71
CA PHE A 56 -5.28 10.95 4.45
C PHE A 56 -6.37 11.66 3.62
N LEU A 57 -6.04 12.09 2.40
CA LEU A 57 -6.98 12.76 1.50
C LEU A 57 -8.13 11.83 1.10
N GLY A 58 -7.84 10.56 0.85
CA GLY A 58 -8.85 9.53 0.59
C GLY A 58 -9.84 9.45 1.75
N ARG A 59 -9.39 9.33 3.00
CA ARG A 59 -10.28 9.32 4.16
C ARG A 59 -11.11 10.60 4.29
N TYR A 60 -10.55 11.76 3.94
CA TYR A 60 -11.25 13.04 3.99
C TYR A 60 -12.31 13.22 2.89
N LEU A 61 -12.00 12.78 1.65
CA LEU A 61 -12.81 13.03 0.46
C LEU A 61 -13.81 11.90 0.17
N ARG A 62 -13.44 10.63 0.38
CA ARG A 62 -14.28 9.46 0.05
C ARG A 62 -15.65 9.44 0.72
N PRO A 63 -15.85 9.95 1.96
CA PRO A 63 -17.19 10.07 2.55
C PRO A 63 -18.08 11.13 1.89
N ARG A 64 -17.49 12.07 1.14
CA ARG A 64 -18.15 13.27 0.58
C ARG A 64 -18.33 13.21 -0.94
N ILE A 65 -17.65 12.29 -1.62
CA ILE A 65 -17.61 12.17 -3.07
C ILE A 65 -17.84 10.71 -3.46
N ASP A 66 -18.69 10.48 -4.45
CA ASP A 66 -18.94 9.14 -4.98
C ASP A 66 -17.69 8.48 -5.56
N LEU A 67 -17.72 7.14 -5.71
CA LEU A 67 -16.57 6.36 -6.19
C LEU A 67 -16.15 6.76 -7.60
N ILE A 68 -17.08 6.79 -8.55
CA ILE A 68 -16.77 6.98 -9.96
C ILE A 68 -16.11 8.34 -10.24
N PRO A 69 -16.66 9.50 -9.80
CA PRO A 69 -16.02 10.80 -10.06
C PRO A 69 -14.64 10.92 -9.42
N TYR A 70 -14.47 10.34 -8.23
CA TYR A 70 -13.19 10.32 -7.53
C TYR A 70 -12.13 9.56 -8.33
N ILE A 71 -12.43 8.33 -8.75
CA ILE A 71 -11.44 7.46 -9.40
C ILE A 71 -11.11 7.95 -10.81
N VAL A 72 -12.09 8.47 -11.55
CA VAL A 72 -11.87 9.06 -12.89
C VAL A 72 -10.92 10.25 -12.80
N THR A 73 -11.12 11.11 -11.78
CA THR A 73 -10.25 12.28 -11.58
C THR A 73 -8.85 11.85 -11.15
N VAL A 74 -8.74 11.00 -10.14
CA VAL A 74 -7.44 10.56 -9.62
C VAL A 74 -6.64 9.81 -10.69
N TYR A 75 -7.25 8.84 -11.38
CA TYR A 75 -6.57 8.08 -12.42
C TYR A 75 -6.30 8.92 -13.67
N GLY A 76 -7.20 9.83 -14.06
CA GLY A 76 -6.97 10.75 -15.18
C GLY A 76 -5.78 11.68 -14.94
N VAL A 77 -5.72 12.32 -13.77
CA VAL A 77 -4.59 13.18 -13.39
C VAL A 77 -3.30 12.37 -13.28
N SER A 78 -3.35 11.18 -12.69
CA SER A 78 -2.17 10.30 -12.56
C SER A 78 -1.62 9.88 -13.92
N SER A 79 -2.50 9.49 -14.84
CA SER A 79 -2.14 9.15 -16.22
C SER A 79 -1.48 10.34 -16.95
N LEU A 80 -2.06 11.53 -16.83
CA LEU A 80 -1.52 12.74 -17.46
C LEU A 80 -0.13 13.10 -16.89
N VAL A 81 0.03 13.07 -15.57
CA VAL A 81 1.32 13.36 -14.92
C VAL A 81 2.38 12.34 -15.34
N LEU A 82 2.06 11.04 -15.34
CA LEU A 82 2.98 9.99 -15.79
C LEU A 82 3.34 10.12 -17.27
N LEU A 83 2.39 10.51 -18.12
CA LEU A 83 2.64 10.74 -19.55
C LEU A 83 3.59 11.93 -19.76
N ILE A 84 3.35 13.06 -19.09
CA ILE A 84 4.22 14.25 -19.17
C ILE A 84 5.63 13.91 -18.69
N LEU A 85 5.75 13.25 -17.54
CA LEU A 85 7.05 12.84 -16.99
C LEU A 85 7.76 11.89 -17.95
N GLY A 86 7.08 10.87 -18.46
CA GLY A 86 7.65 9.90 -19.38
C GLY A 86 8.14 10.53 -20.69
N LEU A 87 7.40 11.51 -21.22
CA LEU A 87 7.84 12.29 -22.40
C LEU A 87 9.08 13.13 -22.06
N ALA A 88 9.08 13.82 -20.92
CA ALA A 88 10.19 14.67 -20.49
C ALA A 88 11.49 13.88 -20.24
N THR A 89 11.38 12.68 -19.68
CA THR A 89 12.52 11.78 -19.42
C THR A 89 12.87 10.87 -20.59
N ARG A 90 12.09 10.90 -21.70
CA ARG A 90 12.21 9.99 -22.84
C ARG A 90 12.20 8.51 -22.44
N SER A 91 11.44 8.18 -21.41
CA SER A 91 11.39 6.83 -20.82
C SER A 91 10.09 6.08 -21.15
N ILE A 92 9.31 6.56 -22.13
CA ILE A 92 8.10 5.87 -22.57
C ILE A 92 8.51 4.63 -23.35
N ALA A 93 8.18 3.47 -22.79
CA ALA A 93 8.23 2.20 -23.47
C ALA A 93 6.82 1.85 -23.98
N VAL A 94 6.67 1.67 -25.29
CA VAL A 94 5.42 1.21 -25.89
C VAL A 94 5.44 -0.32 -25.93
N PRO A 95 4.38 -1.00 -25.48
CA PRO A 95 4.32 -2.46 -25.53
C PRO A 95 4.40 -2.94 -26.98
N THR A 96 5.28 -3.91 -27.26
CA THR A 96 5.53 -4.41 -28.61
C THR A 96 4.84 -5.74 -28.90
N GLY A 97 4.51 -6.53 -27.88
CA GLY A 97 3.88 -7.85 -28.02
C GLY A 97 2.43 -7.90 -27.55
N GLY A 98 1.62 -8.79 -28.12
CA GLY A 98 0.23 -9.02 -27.70
C GLY A 98 0.11 -9.51 -26.24
N SER A 99 1.12 -10.25 -25.75
CA SER A 99 1.22 -10.65 -24.33
C SER A 99 1.36 -9.47 -23.38
N ASP A 100 2.08 -8.43 -23.79
CA ASP A 100 2.34 -7.26 -22.94
C ASP A 100 1.05 -6.48 -22.71
N TYR A 101 0.24 -6.30 -23.77
CA TYR A 101 -1.09 -5.70 -23.65
C TYR A 101 -2.01 -6.49 -22.72
N LEU A 102 -1.95 -7.82 -22.77
CA LEU A 102 -2.71 -8.66 -21.86
C LEU A 102 -2.27 -8.45 -20.41
N ILE A 103 -0.96 -8.38 -20.13
CA ILE A 103 -0.42 -8.12 -18.79
C ILE A 103 -0.87 -6.74 -18.29
N PHE A 104 -0.75 -5.69 -19.12
CA PHE A 104 -1.22 -4.35 -18.74
C PHE A 104 -2.73 -4.30 -18.47
N PHE A 105 -3.51 -5.02 -19.28
CA PHE A 105 -4.96 -5.14 -19.06
C PHE A 105 -5.28 -5.84 -17.74
N LEU A 106 -4.57 -6.94 -17.42
CA LEU A 106 -4.74 -7.65 -16.15
C LEU A 106 -4.29 -6.81 -14.95
N LEU A 107 -3.23 -6.01 -15.06
CA LEU A 107 -2.80 -5.05 -14.03
C LEU A 107 -3.81 -3.90 -13.83
N ALA A 108 -4.43 -3.43 -14.91
CA ALA A 108 -5.47 -2.42 -14.84
C ALA A 108 -6.73 -2.98 -14.15
N LEU A 109 -7.17 -4.19 -14.52
CA LEU A 109 -8.36 -4.79 -13.91
C LEU A 109 -8.12 -5.23 -12.46
N GLY A 110 -7.06 -5.97 -12.20
CA GLY A 110 -6.79 -6.62 -10.92
C GLY A 110 -6.37 -5.63 -9.83
N PRO A 111 -5.07 -5.32 -9.68
CA PRO A 111 -4.59 -4.48 -8.59
C PRO A 111 -5.12 -3.05 -8.66
N THR A 112 -5.37 -2.50 -9.85
CA THR A 112 -5.82 -1.10 -9.98
C THR A 112 -7.32 -0.97 -9.77
N ILE A 113 -8.15 -1.50 -10.67
CA ILE A 113 -9.61 -1.33 -10.57
C ILE A 113 -10.19 -2.14 -9.42
N LEU A 114 -9.79 -3.38 -9.18
CA LEU A 114 -10.36 -4.13 -8.05
C LEU A 114 -9.66 -3.77 -6.73
N GLY A 115 -8.33 -3.90 -6.67
CA GLY A 115 -7.56 -3.69 -5.45
C GLY A 115 -7.65 -2.26 -4.92
N HIS A 116 -7.26 -1.28 -5.74
CA HIS A 116 -7.19 0.11 -5.31
C HIS A 116 -8.58 0.73 -5.06
N ASN A 117 -9.64 0.27 -5.74
CA ASN A 117 -10.99 0.72 -5.42
C ASN A 117 -11.54 0.07 -4.15
N LEU A 118 -11.25 -1.19 -3.88
CA LEU A 118 -11.58 -1.81 -2.60
C LEU A 118 -10.92 -1.05 -1.44
N TYR A 119 -9.68 -0.61 -1.65
CA TYR A 119 -8.95 0.23 -0.72
C TYR A 119 -9.63 1.60 -0.49
N ASN A 120 -10.00 2.29 -1.58
CA ASN A 120 -10.75 3.56 -1.53
C ASN A 120 -12.16 3.42 -0.96
N TYR A 121 -12.78 2.26 -1.13
CA TYR A 121 -14.05 1.93 -0.52
C TYR A 121 -13.89 1.72 0.99
N ALA A 122 -12.86 0.99 1.42
CA ALA A 122 -12.53 0.83 2.82
C ALA A 122 -12.31 2.18 3.52
N LEU A 123 -11.58 3.12 2.89
CA LEU A 123 -11.39 4.47 3.45
C LEU A 123 -12.69 5.28 3.61
N ARG A 124 -13.76 4.95 2.89
CA ARG A 124 -15.08 5.57 3.09
C ARG A 124 -15.67 5.18 4.44
N HIS A 125 -15.49 3.93 4.86
CA HIS A 125 -16.18 3.35 6.02
C HIS A 125 -15.29 3.16 7.24
N LEU A 126 -13.99 2.97 7.03
CA LEU A 126 -13.01 2.66 8.06
C LEU A 126 -12.02 3.83 8.25
N PRO A 127 -11.51 4.02 9.49
CA PRO A 127 -10.47 5.01 9.75
C PRO A 127 -9.20 4.74 8.94
N ALA A 128 -8.45 5.79 8.64
CA ALA A 128 -7.27 5.69 7.77
C ALA A 128 -6.17 4.83 8.38
N PHE A 129 -6.03 4.85 9.72
CA PHE A 129 -4.98 4.13 10.42
C PHE A 129 -5.06 2.59 10.28
N PRO A 130 -6.17 1.90 10.62
CA PRO A 130 -6.29 0.46 10.41
C PRO A 130 -6.16 0.04 8.95
N VAL A 131 -6.72 0.84 8.04
CA VAL A 131 -6.63 0.60 6.60
C VAL A 131 -5.17 0.69 6.13
N GLY A 132 -4.41 1.69 6.59
CA GLY A 132 -2.98 1.82 6.31
C GLY A 132 -2.15 0.65 6.84
N ILE A 133 -2.39 0.19 8.07
CA ILE A 133 -1.69 -0.98 8.63
C ILE A 133 -2.01 -2.25 7.83
N SER A 134 -3.23 -2.39 7.30
CA SER A 134 -3.60 -3.56 6.49
C SER A 134 -2.85 -3.67 5.15
N ILE A 135 -2.37 -2.54 4.59
CA ILE A 135 -1.54 -2.55 3.37
C ILE A 135 -0.24 -3.33 3.59
N LEU A 136 0.29 -3.36 4.83
CA LEU A 136 1.48 -4.15 5.12
C LEU A 136 1.26 -5.65 4.85
N GLY A 137 0.02 -6.12 4.69
CA GLY A 137 -0.30 -7.47 4.25
C GLY A 137 0.08 -7.77 2.80
N GLU A 138 0.24 -6.75 1.95
CA GLU A 138 0.64 -6.92 0.54
C GLU A 138 1.96 -7.69 0.38
N PRO A 139 3.09 -7.34 1.04
CA PRO A 139 4.31 -8.12 0.94
C PRO A 139 4.18 -9.55 1.47
N VAL A 140 3.28 -9.80 2.43
CA VAL A 140 3.01 -11.16 2.94
C VAL A 140 2.29 -11.98 1.88
N LEU A 141 1.23 -11.42 1.27
CA LEU A 141 0.52 -12.06 0.18
C LEU A 141 1.42 -12.25 -1.04
N ALA A 142 2.27 -11.27 -1.37
CA ALA A 142 3.23 -11.37 -2.44
C ALA A 142 4.22 -12.52 -2.21
N THR A 143 4.72 -12.68 -0.96
CA THR A 143 5.59 -13.81 -0.60
C THR A 143 4.86 -15.16 -0.77
N ILE A 144 3.59 -15.25 -0.34
CA ILE A 144 2.79 -16.47 -0.49
C ILE A 144 2.59 -16.80 -1.98
N TRP A 145 2.23 -15.81 -2.79
CA TRP A 145 2.09 -16.00 -4.25
C TRP A 145 3.42 -16.34 -4.92
N GLY A 146 4.53 -15.75 -4.47
CA GLY A 146 5.89 -16.10 -4.87
C GLY A 146 6.19 -17.59 -4.68
N ILE A 147 5.85 -18.12 -3.51
CA ILE A 147 5.99 -19.56 -3.21
C ILE A 147 5.08 -20.39 -4.12
N LEU A 148 3.79 -20.03 -4.23
CA LEU A 148 2.79 -20.86 -4.91
C LEU A 148 2.93 -20.90 -6.44
N ILE A 149 3.21 -19.76 -7.06
CA ILE A 149 3.27 -19.62 -8.52
C ILE A 149 4.69 -19.83 -9.04
N PHE A 150 5.68 -19.24 -8.35
CA PHE A 150 7.06 -19.20 -8.84
C PHE A 150 7.98 -20.19 -8.13
N GLY A 151 7.49 -20.90 -7.11
CA GLY A 151 8.29 -21.87 -6.34
C GLY A 151 9.43 -21.22 -5.55
N GLU A 152 9.30 -19.92 -5.23
CA GLU A 152 10.33 -19.19 -4.49
C GLU A 152 10.52 -19.77 -3.09
N LYS A 153 11.77 -19.75 -2.61
CA LYS A 153 12.13 -20.18 -1.27
C LYS A 153 12.49 -18.95 -0.43
N PRO A 154 11.51 -18.33 0.25
CA PRO A 154 11.79 -17.13 1.04
C PRO A 154 12.74 -17.44 2.20
N LEU A 155 13.54 -16.44 2.56
CA LEU A 155 14.39 -16.51 3.74
C LEU A 155 13.53 -16.68 5.00
N PHE A 156 14.11 -17.30 6.03
CA PHE A 156 13.46 -17.42 7.33
C PHE A 156 13.10 -16.05 7.92
N THR A 157 13.91 -15.01 7.66
CA THR A 157 13.62 -13.63 8.08
C THR A 157 12.37 -13.06 7.41
N THR A 158 12.13 -13.39 6.14
CA THR A 158 10.93 -12.99 5.38
C THR A 158 9.69 -13.63 5.97
N LEU A 159 9.75 -14.93 6.30
CA LEU A 159 8.66 -15.64 6.96
C LEU A 159 8.36 -15.06 8.34
N LEU A 160 9.40 -14.83 9.16
CA LEU A 160 9.24 -14.24 10.49
C LEU A 160 8.67 -12.81 10.42
N GLY A 161 9.17 -11.99 9.48
CA GLY A 161 8.66 -10.66 9.23
C GLY A 161 7.19 -10.67 8.82
N GLY A 162 6.81 -11.60 7.95
CA GLY A 162 5.41 -11.78 7.54
C GLY A 162 4.48 -12.16 8.71
N ILE A 163 4.92 -13.03 9.62
CA ILE A 163 4.16 -13.35 10.83
C ILE A 163 3.97 -12.12 11.72
N ILE A 164 5.04 -11.33 11.92
CA ILE A 164 4.99 -10.10 12.73
C ILE A 164 4.02 -9.08 12.12
N ILE A 165 4.02 -8.93 10.79
CA ILE A 165 3.07 -8.08 10.07
C ILE A 165 1.63 -8.55 10.31
N ILE A 166 1.35 -9.84 10.17
CA ILE A 166 0.01 -10.40 10.41
C ILE A 166 -0.43 -10.09 11.85
N LEU A 167 0.46 -10.26 12.84
CA LEU A 167 0.14 -9.93 14.24
C LEU A 167 -0.19 -8.44 14.42
N ALA A 168 0.54 -7.54 13.76
CA ALA A 168 0.25 -6.10 13.78
C ALA A 168 -1.15 -5.80 13.21
N ILE A 169 -1.48 -6.41 12.07
CA ILE A 169 -2.79 -6.25 11.42
C ILE A 169 -3.91 -6.77 12.32
N VAL A 170 -3.78 -8.00 12.84
CA VAL A 170 -4.78 -8.63 13.72
C VAL A 170 -4.99 -7.80 14.99
N LEU A 171 -3.93 -7.27 15.59
CA LEU A 171 -4.01 -6.41 16.76
C LEU A 171 -4.86 -5.17 16.49
N VAL A 172 -4.60 -4.46 15.38
CA VAL A 172 -5.33 -3.23 15.04
C VAL A 172 -6.78 -3.53 14.68
N MET A 173 -7.02 -4.56 13.87
CA MET A 173 -8.38 -4.94 13.45
C MET A 173 -9.25 -5.37 14.63
N THR A 174 -8.70 -6.14 15.55
CA THR A 174 -9.41 -6.57 16.77
C THR A 174 -9.76 -5.38 17.67
N ARG A 175 -8.84 -4.41 17.80
CA ARG A 175 -9.07 -3.20 18.60
C ARG A 175 -10.09 -2.27 17.96
N MET A 176 -10.05 -2.13 16.64
CA MET A 176 -11.04 -1.37 15.89
C MET A 176 -12.43 -1.98 16.05
N LYS A 177 -12.57 -3.32 15.90
CA LYS A 177 -13.85 -4.02 16.08
C LYS A 177 -14.45 -3.77 17.46
N LYS A 178 -13.65 -3.95 18.52
CA LYS A 178 -14.10 -3.67 19.90
C LYS A 178 -14.52 -2.21 20.10
N ALA A 179 -13.81 -1.25 19.51
CA ALA A 179 -14.17 0.16 19.61
C ALA A 179 -15.51 0.47 18.92
N ILE A 180 -15.83 -0.21 17.82
CA ILE A 180 -17.12 -0.08 17.13
C ILE A 180 -18.24 -0.73 17.95
N GLU A 181 -18.02 -1.95 18.48
CA GLU A 181 -19.01 -2.67 19.31
C GLU A 181 -19.39 -1.93 20.60
N VAL A 182 -18.48 -1.13 21.17
CA VAL A 182 -18.77 -0.33 22.39
C VAL A 182 -19.64 0.90 22.09
N VAL A 183 -19.66 1.38 20.84
CA VAL A 183 -20.37 2.60 20.44
C VAL A 183 -21.73 2.29 19.80
N ALA A 184 -21.93 1.06 19.30
CA ALA A 184 -23.18 0.57 18.73
C ALA A 184 -24.17 0.10 19.80
#